data_AF-A0A1Q7GYD0-F1
#
_entry.id   AF-A0A1Q7GYD0-F1
#
_cell.length_a   1.000
_cell.length_b   1.000
_cell.length_c   1.000
_cell.angle_alpha   90.00
_cell.angle_beta   90.00
_cell.angle_gamma   90.00
#
_symmetry.space_group_name_H-M   'P 1'
#
loop_
_entity.id
_entity.type
_entity.pdbx_description
1 polymer ?
#
loop_
_entity_poly.entity_id
_entity_poly.type
_entity_poly.pdbx_seq_one_letter_code
_entity_poly.pdbx_strand_id
1 'polypeptide(L)'
;MFGTINLIENYNPVSGAITGPVGGLPIQTPVSPDGRYMVTANTLTATIVITDTKTDKMVKMLPGEAGTHGVQFGAKKGGGYYAYVANKFANALTVVDADPNGDGDFSDATIAGRVLLTAGATTVSDDRVVGYAGMGGQGVLAIPVPYNGWVQQLPQS
;
A
#
# COMPACT_ATOMS: atom_id res chain seq x y z
N MET A 1 -16.56 -0.95 -21.28
CA MET A 1 -16.37 -2.36 -20.89
C MET A 1 -15.39 -2.33 -19.73
N PHE A 2 -15.73 -2.89 -18.56
CA PHE A 2 -14.81 -2.92 -17.42
C PHE A 2 -13.75 -4.00 -17.66
N GLY A 3 -12.47 -3.67 -17.47
CA GLY A 3 -11.37 -4.64 -17.51
C GLY A 3 -11.38 -5.54 -16.26
N THR A 4 -10.82 -6.74 -16.40
CA THR A 4 -10.60 -7.66 -15.26
C THR A 4 -9.10 -7.81 -15.06
N ILE A 5 -8.62 -7.56 -13.84
CA ILE A 5 -7.21 -7.80 -13.45
C ILE A 5 -7.13 -9.17 -12.76
N ASN A 6 -6.39 -10.11 -13.36
CA ASN A 6 -6.13 -11.41 -12.74
C ASN A 6 -4.89 -11.34 -11.84
N LEU A 7 -5.09 -11.19 -10.53
CA LEU A 7 -3.99 -11.09 -9.56
C LEU A 7 -3.10 -12.34 -9.49
N ILE A 8 -3.58 -13.50 -9.94
CA ILE A 8 -2.84 -14.77 -9.90
C ILE A 8 -2.41 -15.25 -11.30
N GLU A 9 -2.47 -14.39 -12.31
CA GLU A 9 -2.09 -14.73 -13.69
C GLU A 9 -0.70 -15.36 -13.80
N ASN A 10 0.25 -14.83 -13.02
CA ASN A 10 1.64 -15.26 -13.02
C ASN A 10 1.97 -16.33 -11.97
N TYR A 11 0.97 -16.95 -11.34
CA TYR A 11 1.15 -17.99 -10.31
C TYR A 11 0.73 -19.37 -10.82
N ASN A 12 1.63 -20.34 -10.72
CA ASN A 12 1.31 -21.74 -10.98
C ASN A 12 0.89 -22.43 -9.66
N PRO A 13 -0.37 -22.86 -9.49
CA PRO A 13 -0.86 -23.46 -8.24
C PRO A 13 -0.32 -24.87 -7.98
N VAL A 14 0.28 -25.53 -8.97
CA VAL A 14 0.84 -26.88 -8.84
C VAL A 14 2.31 -26.82 -8.45
N SER A 15 3.10 -26.00 -9.15
CA SER A 15 4.55 -25.89 -8.90
C SER A 15 4.94 -24.79 -7.93
N GLY A 16 4.04 -23.84 -7.66
CA GLY A 16 4.33 -22.63 -6.87
C GLY A 16 5.15 -21.57 -7.62
N ALA A 17 5.45 -21.78 -8.91
CA ALA A 17 6.27 -20.85 -9.69
C ALA A 17 5.59 -19.49 -9.88
N ILE A 18 6.39 -18.42 -9.80
CA ILE A 18 5.97 -17.02 -10.04
C ILE A 18 6.80 -16.46 -11.20
N THR A 19 6.14 -16.01 -12.27
CA THR A 19 6.80 -15.53 -13.50
C THR A 19 6.68 -14.02 -13.74
N GLY A 20 6.01 -13.31 -12.85
CA GLY A 20 5.71 -11.88 -12.96
C GLY A 20 4.98 -11.37 -11.72
N PRO A 21 4.45 -10.13 -11.74
CA PRO A 21 3.67 -9.59 -10.65
C PRO A 21 2.51 -10.52 -10.27
N VAL A 22 2.38 -10.79 -8.99
CA VAL A 22 1.34 -11.64 -8.43
C VAL A 22 0.82 -11.02 -7.13
N GLY A 23 -0.50 -11.07 -6.96
CA GLY A 23 -1.18 -10.81 -5.70
C GLY A 23 -1.60 -12.11 -5.00
N GLY A 24 -2.21 -11.96 -3.82
CA GLY A 24 -2.70 -13.09 -3.06
C GLY A 24 -3.29 -12.65 -1.74
N LEU A 25 -4.57 -12.94 -1.53
CA LEU A 25 -5.37 -12.43 -0.41
C LEU A 25 -5.20 -10.89 -0.28
N PRO A 26 -5.64 -10.12 -1.29
CA PRO A 26 -5.61 -8.67 -1.23
C PRO A 26 -6.54 -8.19 -0.10
N ILE A 27 -6.09 -7.22 0.69
CA ILE A 27 -6.90 -6.67 1.79
C ILE A 27 -7.38 -5.25 1.51
N GLN A 28 -6.49 -4.36 1.09
CA GLN A 28 -6.84 -3.01 0.64
C GLN A 28 -6.18 -2.70 -0.70
N THR A 29 -6.98 -2.14 -1.60
CA THR A 29 -6.63 -1.83 -3.00
C THR A 29 -7.04 -0.39 -3.37
N PRO A 30 -6.65 0.65 -2.60
CA PRO A 30 -7.05 2.01 -2.93
C PRO A 30 -6.44 2.48 -4.25
N VAL A 31 -7.23 3.26 -4.99
CA VAL A 31 -6.76 4.04 -6.14
C VAL A 31 -6.11 5.33 -5.64
N SER A 32 -5.03 5.77 -6.29
CA SER A 32 -4.37 7.02 -6.01
C SER A 32 -5.35 8.20 -6.15
N PRO A 33 -5.18 9.30 -5.39
CA PRO A 33 -6.14 10.40 -5.46
C PRO A 33 -6.21 11.11 -6.80
N ASP A 34 -5.18 10.99 -7.65
CA ASP A 34 -5.19 11.46 -9.04
C ASP A 34 -5.74 10.43 -10.05
N GLY A 35 -6.16 9.26 -9.57
CA GLY A 35 -6.79 8.22 -10.37
C GLY A 35 -5.85 7.42 -11.27
N ARG A 36 -4.53 7.65 -11.22
CA ARG A 36 -3.56 7.12 -12.19
C ARG A 36 -3.04 5.71 -11.87
N TYR A 37 -3.04 5.29 -10.62
CA TYR A 37 -2.52 3.99 -10.21
C TYR A 37 -3.27 3.44 -8.99
N MET A 38 -3.19 2.13 -8.77
CA MET A 38 -3.75 1.46 -7.59
C MET A 38 -2.63 0.74 -6.86
N VAL A 39 -2.63 0.81 -5.52
CA VAL A 39 -1.66 0.09 -4.68
C VAL A 39 -2.40 -0.97 -3.89
N THR A 40 -2.02 -2.23 -4.09
CA THR A 40 -2.68 -3.38 -3.47
C THR A 40 -1.76 -4.04 -2.47
N ALA A 41 -2.19 -4.09 -1.21
CA ALA A 41 -1.53 -4.88 -0.17
C ALA A 41 -2.06 -6.32 -0.19
N ASN A 42 -1.16 -7.27 -0.44
CA ASN A 42 -1.46 -8.70 -0.50
C ASN A 42 -0.91 -9.40 0.74
N THR A 43 -1.81 -9.87 1.61
CA THR A 43 -1.40 -10.47 2.88
C THR A 43 -0.82 -11.87 2.73
N LEU A 44 -1.37 -12.70 1.83
CA LEU A 44 -0.91 -14.08 1.69
C LEU A 44 0.48 -14.15 1.06
N THR A 45 0.74 -13.37 0.02
CA THR A 45 2.02 -13.35 -0.68
C THR A 45 3.05 -12.44 -0.01
N ALA A 46 2.65 -11.62 0.97
CA ALA A 46 3.46 -10.56 1.56
C ALA A 46 4.08 -9.66 0.47
N THR A 47 3.25 -9.23 -0.49
CA THR A 47 3.65 -8.36 -1.61
C THR A 47 2.79 -7.11 -1.68
N ILE A 48 3.34 -6.06 -2.28
CA ILE A 48 2.62 -4.85 -2.64
C ILE A 48 2.61 -4.77 -4.16
N VAL A 49 1.43 -4.73 -4.77
CA VAL A 49 1.29 -4.69 -6.23
C VAL A 49 0.83 -3.31 -6.67
N ILE A 50 1.47 -2.77 -7.71
CA ILE A 50 1.09 -1.52 -8.36
C ILE A 50 0.40 -1.85 -9.67
N THR A 51 -0.80 -1.32 -9.84
CA THR A 51 -1.60 -1.45 -11.05
C THR A 51 -1.74 -0.08 -11.72
N ASP A 52 -1.44 0.00 -13.00
CA ASP A 52 -1.76 1.16 -13.82
C ASP A 52 -3.25 1.11 -14.21
N THR A 53 -4.01 2.16 -13.84
CA THR A 53 -5.46 2.24 -14.08
C THR A 53 -5.82 2.59 -15.52
N LYS A 54 -4.86 3.10 -16.31
CA LYS A 54 -5.09 3.39 -17.72
C LYS A 54 -5.07 2.11 -18.56
N THR A 55 -4.21 1.17 -18.17
CA THR A 55 -3.98 -0.08 -18.91
C THR A 55 -4.63 -1.30 -18.27
N ASP A 56 -5.12 -1.17 -17.03
CA ASP A 56 -5.61 -2.26 -16.19
C ASP A 56 -4.59 -3.39 -16.03
N LYS A 57 -3.31 -3.04 -15.86
CA LYS A 57 -2.20 -4.01 -15.72
C LYS A 57 -1.44 -3.83 -14.43
N MET A 58 -1.04 -4.96 -13.83
CA MET A 58 -0.04 -4.98 -12.76
C MET A 58 1.33 -4.66 -13.38
N VAL A 59 1.86 -3.48 -13.09
CA VAL A 59 3.12 -2.98 -13.68
C VAL A 59 4.30 -3.16 -12.74
N LYS A 60 4.06 -3.35 -11.44
CA LYS A 60 5.10 -3.61 -10.46
C LYS A 60 4.63 -4.50 -9.32
N MET A 61 5.54 -5.32 -8.81
CA MET A 61 5.40 -6.02 -7.55
C MET A 61 6.61 -5.68 -6.67
N LEU A 62 6.34 -5.18 -5.47
CA LEU A 62 7.32 -4.84 -4.46
C LEU A 62 7.25 -5.86 -3.32
N PRO A 63 8.37 -6.14 -2.65
CA PRO A 63 8.33 -6.92 -1.42
C PRO A 63 7.51 -6.17 -0.37
N GLY A 64 6.58 -6.87 0.26
CA GLY A 64 5.91 -6.42 1.46
C GLY A 64 6.60 -6.94 2.72
N GLU A 65 5.96 -6.74 3.87
CA GLU A 65 6.39 -7.33 5.13
C GLU A 65 5.34 -8.31 5.68
N ALA A 66 5.68 -8.96 6.80
CA ALA A 66 4.76 -9.87 7.48
C ALA A 66 3.45 -9.15 7.83
N GLY A 67 2.34 -9.67 7.28
CA GLY A 67 1.02 -9.06 7.45
C GLY A 67 0.81 -7.78 6.66
N THR A 68 1.39 -7.64 5.46
CA THR A 68 1.08 -6.57 4.49
C THR A 68 -0.42 -6.46 4.27
N HIS A 69 -1.06 -5.39 4.74
CA HIS A 69 -2.52 -5.39 4.95
C HIS A 69 -3.21 -4.10 4.49
N GLY A 70 -3.05 -3.03 5.25
CA GLY A 70 -3.77 -1.78 4.97
C GLY A 70 -3.00 -0.86 4.04
N VAL A 71 -3.68 -0.09 3.20
CA VAL A 71 -3.05 0.92 2.32
C VAL A 71 -3.82 2.22 2.42
N GLN A 72 -3.12 3.34 2.61
CA GLN A 72 -3.68 4.69 2.57
C GLN A 72 -2.73 5.64 1.85
N PHE A 73 -3.29 6.65 1.17
CA PHE A 73 -2.49 7.67 0.49
C PHE A 73 -2.27 8.90 1.36
N GLY A 74 -1.10 9.51 1.21
CA GLY A 74 -0.80 10.84 1.73
C GLY A 74 -0.02 11.66 0.70
N ALA A 75 -0.18 12.98 0.73
CA ALA A 75 0.50 13.88 -0.20
C ALA A 75 2.02 13.81 -0.02
N LYS A 76 2.74 13.68 -1.13
CA LYS A 76 4.21 13.72 -1.18
C LYS A 76 4.68 15.16 -1.33
N LYS A 77 5.72 15.53 -0.58
CA LYS A 77 6.38 16.84 -0.73
C LYS A 77 6.97 16.93 -2.14
N GLY A 78 6.64 18.01 -2.86
CA GLY A 78 7.04 18.17 -4.26
C GLY A 78 6.01 17.67 -5.27
N GLY A 79 4.86 17.16 -4.82
CA GLY A 79 3.77 16.69 -5.67
C GLY A 79 3.65 15.16 -5.70
N GLY A 80 2.49 14.67 -6.13
CA GLY A 80 2.16 13.25 -6.11
C GLY A 80 1.80 12.72 -4.72
N TYR A 81 1.82 11.39 -4.57
CA TYR A 81 1.35 10.72 -3.35
C TYR A 81 2.26 9.56 -2.95
N TYR A 82 2.50 9.44 -1.65
CA TYR A 82 3.00 8.20 -1.06
C TYR A 82 1.84 7.29 -0.70
N ALA A 83 2.02 5.99 -0.89
CA ALA A 83 1.17 4.96 -0.30
C ALA A 83 1.81 4.43 0.98
N TYR A 84 1.10 4.55 2.09
CA TYR A 84 1.49 4.02 3.39
C TYR A 84 0.83 2.67 3.58
N VAL A 85 1.65 1.63 3.68
CA VAL A 85 1.21 0.25 3.82
C VAL A 85 1.42 -0.22 5.25
N ALA A 86 0.33 -0.58 5.92
CA ALA A 86 0.37 -1.11 7.27
C ALA A 86 0.69 -2.61 7.27
N ASN A 87 1.70 -3.00 8.05
CA ASN A 87 2.14 -4.37 8.20
C ASN A 87 1.75 -4.91 9.59
N LYS A 88 0.67 -5.69 9.63
CA LYS A 88 0.02 -6.19 10.86
C LYS A 88 0.96 -6.99 11.76
N PHE A 89 1.98 -7.64 11.22
CA PHE A 89 2.87 -8.53 11.98
C PHE A 89 4.33 -8.08 11.98
N ALA A 90 4.62 -6.85 11.54
CA ALA A 90 5.99 -6.35 11.40
C ALA A 90 6.28 -5.05 12.19
N ASN A 91 5.30 -4.52 12.93
CA ASN A 91 5.42 -3.27 13.70
C ASN A 91 6.03 -2.12 12.86
N ALA A 92 5.58 -1.99 11.61
CA ALA A 92 6.08 -0.97 10.71
C ALA A 92 5.06 -0.59 9.64
N LEU A 93 5.19 0.64 9.15
CA LEU A 93 4.60 1.06 7.88
C LEU A 93 5.68 1.01 6.79
N THR A 94 5.33 0.45 5.65
CA THR A 94 6.12 0.58 4.41
C THR A 94 5.62 1.80 3.66
N VAL A 95 6.53 2.67 3.21
CA VAL A 95 6.20 3.85 2.40
C VAL A 95 6.57 3.54 0.96
N VAL A 96 5.57 3.53 0.09
CA VAL A 96 5.72 3.25 -1.34
C VAL A 96 5.57 4.55 -2.12
N ASP A 97 6.47 4.74 -3.08
CA ASP A 97 6.41 5.79 -4.08
C ASP A 97 6.20 5.13 -5.43
N ALA A 98 5.01 5.32 -6.00
CA ALA A 98 4.64 4.68 -7.25
C ALA A 98 5.22 5.41 -8.47
N ASP A 99 5.64 6.66 -8.31
CA ASP A 99 6.11 7.55 -9.38
C ASP A 99 7.29 8.37 -8.81
N PRO A 100 8.42 7.71 -8.49
CA PRO A 100 9.54 8.32 -7.79
C PRO A 100 10.15 9.51 -8.54
N ASN A 101 10.11 9.48 -9.89
CA ASN A 101 10.66 10.50 -10.78
C ASN A 101 9.59 11.46 -11.35
N GLY A 102 8.29 11.17 -11.19
CA GLY A 102 7.19 12.03 -11.62
C GLY A 102 6.88 11.97 -13.13
N ASP A 103 7.29 10.92 -13.83
CA ASP A 103 7.07 10.76 -15.28
C ASP A 103 5.76 10.02 -15.62
N GLY A 104 5.09 9.43 -14.62
CA GLY A 104 3.86 8.66 -14.79
C GLY A 104 4.06 7.23 -15.30
N ASP A 105 5.30 6.71 -15.33
CA ASP A 105 5.61 5.29 -15.53
C ASP A 105 5.66 4.56 -14.18
N PHE A 106 4.57 3.92 -13.78
CA PHE A 106 4.49 3.24 -12.49
C PHE A 106 5.26 1.90 -12.43
N SER A 107 5.96 1.49 -13.51
CA SER A 107 6.79 0.28 -13.52
C SER A 107 8.10 0.44 -12.73
N ASP A 108 8.53 1.68 -12.50
CA ASP A 108 9.72 2.01 -11.71
C ASP A 108 9.41 2.23 -10.21
N ALA A 109 8.15 2.06 -9.80
CA ALA A 109 7.68 2.18 -8.44
C ALA A 109 8.61 1.48 -7.43
N THR A 110 8.77 2.10 -6.26
CA THR A 110 9.77 1.69 -5.27
C THR A 110 9.30 1.87 -3.83
N ILE A 111 10.01 1.23 -2.90
CA ILE A 111 9.86 1.50 -1.47
C ILE A 111 10.71 2.73 -1.14
N ALA A 112 10.07 3.86 -0.88
CA ALA A 112 10.75 5.10 -0.50
C ALA A 112 11.26 5.07 0.95
N GLY A 113 10.69 4.21 1.80
CA GLY A 113 11.18 4.04 3.16
C GLY A 113 10.30 3.18 4.03
N ARG A 114 10.64 3.15 5.31
CA ARG A 114 9.92 2.42 6.36
C ARG A 114 9.80 3.30 7.60
N VAL A 115 8.64 3.26 8.24
CA VAL A 115 8.40 3.87 9.55
C VAL A 115 8.29 2.77 10.58
N LEU A 116 9.23 2.70 11.51
CA LEU A 116 9.17 1.76 12.63
C LEU A 116 8.11 2.21 13.64
N LEU A 117 7.20 1.31 14.00
CA LEU A 117 6.12 1.52 14.97
C LEU A 117 6.43 0.77 16.27
N THR A 118 7.64 0.95 16.79
CA THR A 118 8.07 0.39 18.08
C THR A 118 8.30 1.50 19.09
N ALA A 119 8.05 1.21 20.35
CA ALA A 119 8.47 2.09 21.44
C ALA A 119 10.00 2.12 21.56
N GLY A 120 10.55 3.30 21.82
CA GLY A 120 11.93 3.51 22.24
C GLY A 120 12.02 3.79 23.74
N ALA A 121 13.23 3.98 24.26
CA ALA A 121 13.48 4.23 25.68
C ALA A 121 12.78 5.49 26.24
N THR A 122 12.44 6.44 25.37
CA THR A 122 11.78 7.70 25.71
C THR A 122 10.31 7.76 25.30
N THR A 123 9.74 6.66 24.80
CA THR A 123 8.32 6.63 24.43
C THR A 123 7.47 6.75 25.69
N VAL A 124 6.71 7.83 25.79
CA VAL A 124 5.74 8.05 26.88
C VAL A 124 4.65 6.99 26.76
N SER A 125 4.38 6.27 27.85
CA SER A 125 3.36 5.24 27.96
C SER A 125 2.52 5.53 29.20
N ASP A 126 1.20 5.42 29.09
CA ASP A 126 0.24 5.59 30.20
C ASP A 126 -0.07 4.26 30.91
N ASP A 127 0.27 3.13 30.30
CA ASP A 127 0.23 1.80 30.91
C ASP A 127 1.30 0.86 30.33
N ARG A 128 1.47 -0.32 30.94
CA ARG A 128 2.40 -1.36 30.49
C ARG A 128 1.68 -2.40 29.64
N VAL A 129 2.24 -2.71 28.46
CA VAL A 129 1.82 -3.88 27.68
C VAL A 129 2.17 -5.16 28.44
N VAL A 130 1.16 -5.89 28.92
CA VAL A 130 1.32 -7.15 29.68
C VAL A 130 1.20 -8.42 28.83
N GLY A 131 0.81 -8.29 27.56
CA GLY A 131 0.69 -9.41 26.63
C GLY A 131 0.45 -8.94 25.20
N TYR A 132 0.73 -9.82 24.23
CA TYR A 132 0.46 -9.61 22.79
C TYR A 132 0.97 -8.28 22.21
N ALA A 133 2.17 -7.85 22.61
CA ALA A 133 2.79 -6.63 22.07
C ALA A 133 2.84 -6.67 20.53
N GLY A 134 2.32 -5.63 19.89
CA GLY A 134 2.26 -5.53 18.44
C GLY A 134 1.06 -6.23 17.77
N MET A 135 0.17 -6.86 18.54
CA MET A 135 -1.09 -7.42 18.03
C MET A 135 -2.25 -6.44 18.22
N GLY A 136 -3.04 -6.23 17.16
CA GLY A 136 -4.12 -5.24 17.11
C GLY A 136 -3.92 -4.32 15.91
N GLY A 137 -4.97 -3.64 15.43
CA GLY A 137 -4.77 -2.57 14.47
C GLY A 137 -3.78 -1.59 15.10
N GLN A 138 -2.59 -1.46 14.50
CA GLN A 138 -1.63 -0.42 14.85
C GLN A 138 -2.32 0.88 14.45
N GLY A 139 -3.19 1.35 15.35
CA GLY A 139 -4.02 2.52 15.22
C GLY A 139 -3.12 3.72 15.32
N VAL A 140 -2.28 3.92 14.30
CA VAL A 140 -1.87 5.25 13.94
C VAL A 140 -3.20 5.96 13.69
N LEU A 141 -3.62 6.76 14.67
CA LEU A 141 -4.58 7.82 14.42
C LEU A 141 -3.86 8.75 13.46
N ALA A 142 -3.93 8.43 12.17
CA ALA A 142 -3.77 9.43 11.16
C ALA A 142 -4.87 10.43 11.49
N ILE A 143 -4.49 11.54 12.14
CA ILE A 143 -5.38 12.69 12.24
C ILE A 143 -5.73 12.94 10.77
N PRO A 144 -6.98 12.72 10.36
CA PRO A 144 -7.34 12.90 8.98
C PRO A 144 -6.91 14.30 8.67
N VAL A 145 -6.00 14.48 7.70
CA VAL A 145 -5.80 15.81 7.15
C VAL A 145 -7.17 16.12 6.58
N PRO A 146 -7.96 17.03 7.18
CA PRO A 146 -9.27 17.35 6.67
C PRO A 146 -9.01 18.24 5.46
N TYR A 147 -8.51 17.65 4.39
CA TYR A 147 -8.80 18.17 3.08
C TYR A 147 -10.28 17.90 2.88
N ASN A 148 -11.04 18.96 2.58
CA ASN A 148 -12.40 18.86 2.10
C ASN A 148 -12.47 17.68 1.10
N GLY A 149 -13.36 16.73 1.38
CA GLY A 149 -13.38 15.43 0.72
C GLY A 149 -13.19 15.52 -0.80
N TRP A 150 -12.30 14.66 -1.32
CA TRP A 150 -11.77 14.68 -2.68
C TRP A 150 -12.79 14.25 -3.77
N VAL A 151 -14.08 14.27 -3.44
CA VAL A 151 -15.23 13.96 -4.32
C VAL A 151 -16.14 15.18 -4.43
N GLN A 152 -15.61 16.31 -4.90
CA GLN A 152 -16.43 17.52 -5.12
C GLN A 152 -16.29 18.14 -6.51
N GLN A 153 -15.33 17.70 -7.33
CA GLN A 153 -15.21 18.13 -8.72
C GLN A 153 -15.42 16.94 -9.65
N LEU A 154 -16.66 16.42 -9.68
CA LEU A 154 -17.09 15.65 -10.85
C LEU A 154 -17.17 16.62 -12.03
N PRO A 155 -16.73 16.24 -13.25
CA PRO A 155 -17.04 17.00 -14.44
C PRO A 155 -18.55 17.22 -14.52
N GLN A 156 -18.98 18.46 -14.77
CA GLN A 156 -20.36 18.69 -15.20
C GLN A 156 -20.48 18.13 -16.62
N SER A 157 -21.09 16.94 -16.71
CA SER A 157 -21.52 16.24 -17.94
C SER A 157 -20.46 15.96 -19.01
#